data_AF-A0AA88H4U1-F1
#
_entry.id   AF-A0AA88H4U1-F1
#
_cell.length_a   1.000
_cell.length_b   1.000
_cell.length_c   1.000
_cell.angle_alpha   90.00
_cell.angle_beta   90.00
_cell.angle_gamma   90.00
#
_symmetry.space_group_name_H-M   'P 1'
#
loop_
_entity.id
_entity.type
_entity.pdbx_description
1 polymer ?
#
loop_
_entity_poly.entity_id
_entity_poly.type
_entity_poly.pdbx_seq_one_letter_code
_entity_poly.pdbx_strand_id
1 'polypeptide(L)'
;MTGFSRCKRIPAELLTTLNDVVKIMNFTKSRATNSRPFRMLCEDLGSIPVSLLLHTEVRWLSRGKVLSRLFELKSELQAFFIDPPFHLSSSISDVLWLKKVTYLADMFCKLNELNMSLQGESVAIFSVHDRIEAMLKQINFWI
;
A
#
# COMPACT_ATOMS: atom_id res chain seq x y z
N MET A 1 -7.76 36.70 -3.28
CA MET A 1 -8.48 35.62 -3.99
C MET A 1 -7.52 34.44 -4.18
N THR A 2 -7.78 33.39 -3.39
CA THR A 2 -7.36 31.98 -3.51
C THR A 2 -6.13 31.63 -4.37
N GLY A 3 -4.96 31.54 -3.72
CA GLY A 3 -3.88 30.68 -4.18
C GLY A 3 -4.17 29.24 -3.75
N PHE A 4 -4.86 28.47 -4.59
CA PHE A 4 -4.92 27.01 -4.42
C PHE A 4 -3.50 26.47 -4.57
N SER A 5 -2.92 26.00 -3.47
CA SER A 5 -1.65 25.29 -3.44
C SER A 5 -1.69 24.17 -4.49
N ARG A 6 -0.73 24.18 -5.42
CA ARG A 6 -0.53 23.08 -6.38
C ARG A 6 -0.45 21.78 -5.59
N CYS A 7 -1.48 20.94 -5.70
CA CYS A 7 -1.44 19.59 -5.17
C CYS A 7 -0.30 18.88 -5.92
N LYS A 8 0.85 18.71 -5.27
CA LYS A 8 2.04 18.06 -5.84
C LYS A 8 1.58 16.65 -6.25
N ARG A 9 1.45 16.40 -7.57
CA ARG A 9 1.03 15.09 -8.07
C ARG A 9 2.07 14.07 -7.65
N ILE A 10 1.61 12.90 -7.21
CA ILE A 10 2.48 11.74 -7.01
C ILE A 10 3.32 11.57 -8.28
N PRO A 11 4.66 11.53 -8.19
CA PRO A 11 5.53 11.27 -9.33
C PRO A 11 5.02 10.07 -10.14
N ALA A 12 5.03 10.16 -11.47
CA ALA A 12 4.47 9.14 -12.35
C ALA A 12 5.00 7.73 -12.03
N GLU A 13 6.28 7.64 -11.66
CA GLU A 13 6.92 6.39 -11.26
C GLU A 13 6.29 5.74 -10.03
N LEU A 14 5.93 6.53 -9.01
CA LEU A 14 5.29 6.03 -7.80
C LEU A 14 3.85 5.57 -8.09
N LEU A 15 3.15 6.24 -8.98
CA LEU A 15 1.83 5.81 -9.43
C LEU A 15 1.90 4.47 -10.19
N THR A 16 2.91 4.29 -11.03
CA THR A 16 3.17 3.03 -11.72
C THR A 16 3.43 1.92 -10.70
N THR A 17 4.35 2.12 -9.75
CA THR A 17 4.62 1.16 -8.66
C THR A 17 3.35 0.79 -7.90
N LEU A 18 2.52 1.78 -7.54
CA LEU A 18 1.24 1.53 -6.85
C LEU A 18 0.30 0.63 -7.66
N ASN A 19 0.20 0.87 -8.97
CA ASN A 19 -0.67 0.09 -9.85
C ASN A 19 -0.13 -1.33 -10.07
N ASP A 20 1.18 -1.50 -10.15
CA ASP A 20 1.82 -2.81 -10.27
C ASP A 20 1.57 -3.68 -9.03
N VAL A 21 1.74 -3.09 -7.83
CA VAL A 21 1.39 -3.73 -6.55
C VAL A 21 -0.06 -4.20 -6.53
N VAL A 22 -1.00 -3.35 -6.97
CA VAL A 22 -2.42 -3.70 -7.05
C VAL A 22 -2.67 -4.84 -8.04
N LYS A 23 -2.00 -4.84 -9.20
CA LYS A 23 -2.12 -5.93 -10.19
C LYS A 23 -1.61 -7.26 -9.62
N ILE A 24 -0.44 -7.25 -8.98
CA ILE A 24 0.16 -8.45 -8.35
C ILE A 24 -0.83 -9.03 -7.33
N MET A 25 -1.28 -8.19 -6.38
CA MET A 25 -2.16 -8.65 -5.30
C MET A 25 -3.55 -9.05 -5.79
N ASN A 26 -4.06 -8.43 -6.85
CA ASN A 26 -5.32 -8.86 -7.46
C ASN A 26 -5.15 -10.18 -8.19
N PHE A 27 -4.02 -10.42 -8.87
CA PHE A 27 -3.77 -11.67 -9.57
C PHE A 27 -3.72 -12.85 -8.60
N THR A 28 -2.97 -12.73 -7.49
CA THR A 28 -2.85 -13.79 -6.48
C THR A 28 -4.18 -14.10 -5.80
N LYS A 29 -5.03 -13.08 -5.63
CA LYS A 29 -6.40 -13.25 -5.09
C LYS A 29 -7.39 -13.75 -6.13
N SER A 30 -7.13 -13.53 -7.41
CA SER A 30 -8.10 -13.82 -8.45
C SER A 30 -8.27 -15.33 -8.63
N ARG A 31 -9.53 -15.79 -8.65
CA ARG A 31 -9.91 -17.18 -8.93
C ARG A 31 -9.37 -18.18 -7.89
N ALA A 32 -10.03 -19.33 -7.78
CA ALA A 32 -9.60 -20.40 -6.88
C ALA A 32 -8.22 -20.98 -7.28
N THR A 33 -7.89 -20.91 -8.57
CA THR A 33 -6.64 -21.44 -9.15
C THR A 33 -5.40 -20.70 -8.70
N ASN A 34 -5.49 -19.42 -8.32
CA ASN A 34 -4.34 -18.66 -7.81
C ASN A 34 -4.40 -18.53 -6.29
N SER A 35 -5.59 -18.24 -5.75
CA SER A 35 -5.76 -17.97 -4.31
C SER A 35 -5.54 -19.20 -3.43
N ARG A 36 -5.94 -20.41 -3.85
CA ARG A 36 -5.74 -21.63 -3.05
C ARG A 36 -4.27 -22.06 -3.00
N PRO A 37 -3.54 -22.18 -4.12
CA PRO A 37 -2.13 -22.56 -4.07
C PRO A 37 -1.27 -21.50 -3.37
N PHE A 38 -1.56 -20.21 -3.59
CA PHE A 38 -0.86 -19.13 -2.88
C PHE A 38 -1.07 -19.22 -1.36
N ARG A 39 -2.30 -19.52 -0.92
CA ARG A 39 -2.59 -19.72 0.51
C ARG A 39 -1.82 -20.90 1.09
N MET A 40 -1.81 -22.05 0.42
CA MET A 40 -1.06 -23.22 0.87
C MET A 40 0.44 -22.91 0.97
N LEU A 41 1.00 -22.23 -0.03
CA LEU A 41 2.39 -21.78 -0.02
C LEU A 41 2.70 -20.85 1.17
N CYS A 42 1.81 -19.91 1.49
CA CYS A 42 1.97 -19.06 2.67
C CYS A 42 1.96 -19.89 3.97
N GLU A 43 1.06 -20.87 4.08
CA GLU A 43 0.99 -21.77 5.25
C GLU A 43 2.28 -22.61 5.37
N ASP A 44 2.80 -23.13 4.26
CA ASP A 44 4.04 -23.93 4.20
C ASP A 44 5.28 -23.11 4.59
N LEU A 45 5.32 -21.82 4.21
CA LEU A 45 6.42 -20.90 4.55
C LEU A 45 6.29 -20.30 5.97
N GLY A 46 5.30 -20.73 6.75
CA GLY A 46 5.11 -20.31 8.14
C GLY A 46 4.46 -18.94 8.30
N SER A 47 3.85 -18.41 7.23
CA SER A 47 3.19 -17.11 7.25
C SER A 47 1.81 -17.22 7.91
N ILE A 48 1.55 -16.34 8.88
CA ILE A 48 0.28 -16.26 9.61
C ILE A 48 -0.90 -16.30 8.62
N PRO A 49 -2.00 -17.05 8.90
CA PRO A 49 -3.11 -17.21 7.97
C PRO A 49 -3.50 -15.88 7.37
N VAL A 50 -3.21 -15.76 6.07
CA VAL A 50 -3.46 -14.54 5.32
C VAL A 50 -4.97 -14.43 5.16
N SER A 51 -5.66 -13.92 6.16
CA SER A 51 -6.93 -13.27 5.90
C SER A 51 -6.57 -12.15 4.92
N LEU A 52 -6.92 -12.35 3.64
CA LEU A 52 -6.63 -11.44 2.54
C LEU A 52 -7.52 -10.19 2.71
N LEU A 53 -7.40 -9.49 3.85
CA LEU A 53 -8.21 -8.37 4.31
C LEU A 53 -8.04 -7.19 3.35
N LEU A 54 -8.88 -7.14 2.33
CA LEU A 54 -9.15 -5.92 1.56
C LEU A 54 -10.62 -5.49 1.66
N HIS A 55 -11.34 -5.99 2.66
CA HIS A 55 -12.61 -5.39 3.06
C HIS A 55 -12.33 -4.26 4.05
N THR A 56 -11.84 -3.13 3.56
CA THR A 56 -12.06 -1.86 4.27
C THR A 56 -12.41 -0.78 3.27
N GLU A 57 -13.62 -0.24 3.41
CA GLU A 57 -14.16 0.86 2.63
C GLU A 57 -13.37 2.13 2.94
N VAL A 58 -12.42 2.44 2.07
CA VAL A 58 -11.96 3.76 1.58
C VAL A 58 -10.86 3.39 0.57
N ARG A 59 -11.14 3.57 -0.72
CA ARG A 59 -10.40 2.96 -1.86
C ARG A 59 -8.90 3.28 -1.92
N TRP A 60 -8.45 4.34 -1.26
CA TRP A 60 -7.03 4.71 -1.19
C TRP A 60 -6.35 4.18 0.08
N LEU A 61 -7.07 4.08 1.20
CA LEU A 61 -6.57 3.46 2.44
C LEU A 61 -6.39 1.96 2.29
N SER A 62 -7.26 1.31 1.52
CA SER A 62 -7.06 -0.09 1.15
C SER A 62 -5.77 -0.28 0.36
N ARG A 63 -5.39 0.66 -0.53
CA ARG A 63 -4.13 0.59 -1.29
C ARG A 63 -2.90 0.69 -0.39
N GLY A 64 -2.94 1.49 0.67
CA GLY A 64 -1.91 1.52 1.72
C GLY A 64 -1.66 0.15 2.32
N LYS A 65 -2.74 -0.53 2.75
CA LYS A 65 -2.66 -1.88 3.30
C LYS A 65 -2.16 -2.91 2.29
N VAL A 66 -2.53 -2.77 1.01
CA VAL A 66 -2.01 -3.64 -0.07
C VAL A 66 -0.49 -3.53 -0.17
N LEU A 67 0.08 -2.33 -0.07
CA LEU A 67 1.52 -2.10 -0.16
C LEU A 67 2.27 -2.79 0.99
N SER A 68 1.86 -2.55 2.24
CA SER A 68 2.46 -3.20 3.41
C SER A 68 2.36 -4.72 3.30
N ARG A 69 1.20 -5.23 2.87
CA ARG A 69 0.98 -6.67 2.75
C ARG A 69 1.81 -7.31 1.65
N LEU A 70 2.01 -6.64 0.52
CA LEU A 70 2.90 -7.14 -0.53
C LEU A 70 4.34 -7.26 0.00
N PHE A 71 4.80 -6.28 0.79
CA PHE A 71 6.15 -6.30 1.35
C PHE A 71 6.32 -7.45 2.35
N GLU A 72 5.34 -7.70 3.21
CA GLU A 72 5.32 -8.83 4.15
C GLU A 72 5.35 -10.19 3.43
N LEU A 73 4.62 -10.31 2.31
CA LEU A 73 4.49 -11.55 1.53
C LEU A 73 5.54 -11.66 0.42
N LYS A 74 6.62 -10.89 0.46
CA LYS A 74 7.59 -10.79 -0.65
C LYS A 74 8.14 -12.17 -1.02
N SER A 75 8.56 -12.96 -0.05
CA SER A 75 9.19 -14.27 -0.26
C SER A 75 8.21 -15.27 -0.90
N GLU A 76 6.97 -15.26 -0.43
CA GLU A 76 5.88 -16.10 -0.90
C GLU A 76 5.47 -15.71 -2.31
N LEU A 77 5.39 -14.41 -2.61
CA LEU A 77 5.12 -13.92 -3.96
C LEU A 77 6.25 -14.28 -4.93
N GLN A 78 7.51 -14.19 -4.49
CA GLN A 78 8.66 -14.63 -5.29
C GLN A 78 8.57 -16.12 -5.61
N ALA A 79 8.29 -16.96 -4.61
CA ALA A 79 8.14 -18.39 -4.79
C ALA A 79 6.92 -18.75 -5.67
N PHE A 80 5.80 -18.06 -5.47
CA PHE A 80 4.56 -18.29 -6.21
C PHE A 80 4.68 -18.01 -7.71
N PHE A 81 5.53 -17.06 -8.10
CA PHE A 81 5.75 -16.68 -9.50
C PHE A 81 7.00 -17.30 -10.14
N ILE A 82 7.54 -18.37 -9.56
CA ILE A 82 8.59 -19.16 -10.22
C ILE A 82 8.00 -19.90 -11.42
N ASP A 83 6.87 -20.58 -11.23
CA ASP A 83 6.20 -21.33 -12.27
C ASP A 83 4.66 -21.39 -12.04
N PRO A 84 3.83 -20.77 -12.91
CA PRO A 84 4.22 -19.99 -14.07
C PRO A 84 4.70 -18.58 -13.71
N PRO A 85 5.65 -18.01 -14.48
CA PRO A 85 6.12 -16.65 -14.26
C PRO A 85 5.02 -15.63 -14.56
N PHE A 86 4.88 -14.65 -13.66
CA PHE A 86 4.05 -13.47 -13.87
C PHE A 86 4.88 -12.30 -14.40
N HIS A 87 4.35 -11.51 -15.33
CA HIS A 87 5.09 -10.42 -15.99
C HIS A 87 5.68 -9.34 -15.04
N LEU A 88 5.20 -9.24 -13.80
CA LEU A 88 5.73 -8.33 -12.77
C LEU A 88 6.58 -9.03 -11.70
N SER A 89 6.89 -10.33 -11.84
CA SER A 89 7.65 -11.09 -10.84
C SER A 89 9.07 -10.54 -10.64
N SER A 90 9.70 -10.04 -11.71
CA SER A 90 11.02 -9.40 -11.66
C SER A 90 11.04 -8.14 -10.79
N SER A 91 9.94 -7.38 -10.75
CA SER A 91 9.81 -6.17 -9.93
C SER A 91 9.90 -6.46 -8.43
N ILE A 92 9.48 -7.64 -7.99
CA ILE A 92 9.50 -8.05 -6.58
C ILE A 92 10.95 -8.26 -6.09
N SER A 93 11.87 -8.52 -7.01
CA SER A 93 13.31 -8.64 -6.73
C SER A 93 14.08 -7.33 -6.93
N ASP A 94 13.47 -6.31 -7.56
CA ASP A 94 14.10 -5.01 -7.79
C ASP A 94 14.11 -4.17 -6.49
N VAL A 95 15.30 -3.90 -5.99
CA VAL A 95 15.54 -3.11 -4.77
C VAL A 95 14.99 -1.68 -4.89
N LEU A 96 15.10 -1.05 -6.05
CA LEU A 96 14.61 0.32 -6.25
C LEU A 96 13.08 0.33 -6.27
N TRP A 97 12.46 -0.66 -6.91
CA TRP A 97 11.02 -0.81 -6.90
C TRP A 97 10.50 -1.07 -5.48
N LEU A 98 11.17 -1.93 -4.70
CA LEU A 98 10.83 -2.18 -3.29
C LEU A 98 10.95 -0.91 -2.43
N LYS A 99 11.98 -0.09 -2.62
CA LYS A 99 12.11 1.21 -1.93
C LYS A 99 10.92 2.14 -2.24
N LYS A 100 10.41 2.13 -3.47
CA LYS A 100 9.21 2.89 -3.85
C LYS A 100 7.96 2.33 -3.15
N VAL A 101 7.84 1.00 -3.04
CA VAL A 101 6.75 0.34 -2.31
C VAL A 101 6.76 0.71 -0.83
N THR A 102 7.91 0.63 -0.15
CA THR A 102 8.01 0.96 1.27
C THR A 102 7.74 2.44 1.52
N TYR A 103 8.27 3.32 0.67
CA TYR A 103 7.98 4.76 0.75
C TYR A 103 6.48 5.05 0.63
N LEU A 104 5.80 4.42 -0.34
CA LEU A 104 4.35 4.56 -0.49
C LEU A 104 3.62 3.99 0.73
N ALA A 105 4.01 2.82 1.24
CA ALA A 105 3.40 2.21 2.42
C ALA A 105 3.48 3.16 3.64
N ASP A 106 4.65 3.74 3.88
CA ASP A 106 4.90 4.68 4.97
C ASP A 106 4.09 5.97 4.84
N MET A 107 3.92 6.47 3.61
CA MET A 107 3.07 7.62 3.31
C MET A 107 1.60 7.31 3.58
N PHE A 108 1.09 6.21 3.03
CA PHE A 108 -0.30 5.80 3.24
C PHE A 108 -0.60 5.50 4.71
N CYS A 109 0.36 4.97 5.47
CA CYS A 109 0.23 4.77 6.91
C CYS A 109 -0.02 6.09 7.64
N LYS A 110 0.81 7.11 7.40
CA LYS A 110 0.66 8.45 8.01
C LYS A 110 -0.65 9.12 7.61
N LEU A 111 -1.05 9.00 6.35
CA LEU A 111 -2.35 9.49 5.89
C LEU A 111 -3.51 8.78 6.61
N ASN A 112 -3.39 7.48 6.87
CA ASN A 112 -4.37 6.71 7.60
C ASN A 112 -4.44 7.11 9.08
N GLU A 113 -3.28 7.29 9.72
CA GLU A 113 -3.18 7.79 11.11
C GLU A 113 -3.86 9.16 11.24
N LEU A 114 -3.58 10.10 10.32
CA LEU A 114 -4.28 11.37 10.29
C LEU A 114 -5.78 11.16 10.11
N ASN A 115 -6.20 10.37 9.12
CA ASN A 115 -7.62 10.14 8.83
C ASN A 115 -8.36 9.57 10.06
N MET A 116 -7.79 8.58 10.74
CA MET A 116 -8.36 8.03 11.98
C MET A 116 -8.42 9.07 13.09
N SER A 117 -7.38 9.90 13.22
CA SER A 117 -7.36 10.98 14.21
C SER A 117 -8.46 12.02 13.97
N LEU A 118 -8.84 12.24 12.71
CA LEU A 118 -9.87 13.20 12.29
C LEU A 118 -11.30 12.65 12.39
N GLN A 119 -11.47 11.32 12.37
CA GLN A 119 -12.78 10.65 12.46
C GLN A 119 -13.29 10.46 13.90
N GLY A 120 -12.53 10.87 14.92
CA GLY A 120 -12.96 10.78 16.32
C GLY A 120 -14.12 11.74 16.66
N GLU A 121 -15.05 11.31 17.50
CA GLU A 121 -16.10 12.17 18.07
C GLU A 121 -15.45 13.27 18.92
N SER A 122 -15.74 14.54 18.63
CA SER A 122 -15.22 15.74 19.31
C SER A 122 -13.75 16.15 19.02
N VAL A 123 -13.37 16.29 17.74
CA VAL A 123 -12.11 17.00 17.39
C VAL A 123 -12.40 18.50 17.23
N ALA A 124 -11.85 19.35 18.12
CA ALA A 124 -11.98 20.80 18.02
C ALA A 124 -11.36 21.32 16.70
N ILE A 125 -11.99 22.29 16.03
CA ILE A 125 -11.56 22.81 14.72
C ILE A 125 -10.08 23.24 14.70
N PHE A 126 -9.60 23.85 15.79
CA PHE A 126 -8.19 24.23 15.94
C PHE A 126 -7.25 23.02 15.95
N SER A 127 -7.64 21.92 16.62
CA SER A 127 -6.87 20.68 16.63
C SER A 127 -6.86 19.96 15.27
N VAL A 128 -7.90 20.13 14.45
CA VAL A 128 -7.90 19.66 13.05
C VAL A 128 -6.88 20.44 12.23
N HIS A 129 -6.86 21.77 12.37
CA HIS A 129 -5.93 22.63 11.65
C HIS A 129 -4.46 22.26 11.95
N ASP A 130 -4.09 22.15 13.22
CA ASP A 130 -2.73 21.81 13.64
C ASP A 130 -2.28 20.44 13.09
N ARG A 131 -3.19 19.47 13.06
CA ARG A 131 -2.91 18.12 12.54
C ARG A 131 -2.73 18.11 11.02
N ILE A 132 -3.53 18.88 10.29
CA ILE A 132 -3.35 19.06 8.84
C ILE A 132 -2.01 19.75 8.56
N GLU A 133 -1.67 20.79 9.31
CA GLU A 133 -0.40 21.52 9.14
C GLU A 133 0.82 20.63 9.46
N ALA A 134 0.75 19.81 10.52
CA ALA A 134 1.78 18.84 10.85
C ALA A 134 1.97 17.81 9.71
N MET A 135 0.88 17.33 9.11
CA MET A 135 0.98 16.41 7.97
C MET A 135 1.54 17.09 6.72
N LEU A 136 1.18 18.35 6.45
CA LEU A 136 1.79 19.11 5.35
C LEU A 136 3.30 19.31 5.54
N LYS A 137 3.76 19.54 6.78
CA LYS A 137 5.19 19.60 7.11
C LYS A 137 5.88 18.26 6.87
N GLN A 138 5.26 17.15 7.30
CA GLN A 138 5.78 15.81 7.02
C GLN A 138 5.84 15.56 5.51
N ILE A 139 4.77 15.80 4.75
CA ILE A 139 4.78 15.60 3.29
C ILE A 139 5.89 16.44 2.62
N ASN A 140 6.11 17.68 3.05
CA ASN A 140 7.19 18.53 2.52
C ASN A 140 8.60 18.09 2.94
N PHE A 141 8.76 17.34 4.03
CA PHE A 141 10.05 16.74 4.39
C PHE A 141 10.35 15.50 3.54
N TRP A 142 9.30 14.81 3.07
CA TRP A 142 9.42 13.55 2.33
C TRP A 142 9.60 13.77 0.82
N ILE A 143 9.25 14.96 0.33
CA ILE A 143 9.39 15.41 -1.08
C ILE A 143 10.63 16.27 -1.21
#